data_AF-A0A3A8PSH0-F1
#
_entry.id   AF-A0A3A8PSH0-F1
#
_cell.length_a   1.000
_cell.length_b   1.000
_cell.length_c   1.000
_cell.angle_alpha   90.00
_cell.angle_beta   90.00
_cell.angle_gamma   90.00
#
_symmetry.space_group_name_H-M   'P 1'
#
loop_
_entity.id
_entity.type
_entity.pdbx_description
1 polymer ?
#
loop_
_entity_poly.entity_id
_entity_poly.type
_entity_poly.pdbx_seq_one_letter_code
_entity_poly.pdbx_strand_id
1 'polypeptide(L)'
;GGAWLEMLVAFFVGVIAGVIHFSTLRSQRLSLQKSFFAAFVGTLVAFGFTLLLPPFNAMRALFGGVALLVPATVVTVGSLELAMESVEAGLSRLTYGLLLFMMLGVGMAAAGTLWGFVWPLPPHTQAQALPPLLTFFLVAVGGVALAVCMSGRPRDLAWIVGGVLLAYETQAAAKALLGDRGSPLVAAFVLGVAGLLYGRRGRGRMPVTVIMPGLLQLTPGFIGTEAIVALLGAGAEDVRPFNVLLVALQLVLGLVFATVVVPPRFSPERGA
;
A
#
# COMPACT_ATOMS: atom_id res chain seq x y z
N GLY A 1 3.37 8.88 6.14
CA GLY A 1 3.07 9.64 7.38
C GLY A 1 4.13 9.35 8.40
N GLY A 2 4.63 10.37 9.11
CA GLY A 2 5.79 10.31 10.01
C GLY A 2 6.42 11.70 10.10
N ALA A 3 7.30 11.95 11.08
CA ALA A 3 8.00 13.22 11.19
C ALA A 3 9.02 13.38 10.05
N TRP A 4 9.74 14.50 10.03
CA TRP A 4 10.64 14.85 8.93
C TRP A 4 11.72 13.79 8.65
N LEU A 5 12.21 13.12 9.69
CA LEU A 5 13.22 12.05 9.56
C LEU A 5 12.64 10.81 8.87
N GLU A 6 11.43 10.39 9.23
CA GLU A 6 10.76 9.27 8.57
C GLU A 6 10.52 9.56 7.09
N MET A 7 10.19 10.80 6.74
CA MET A 7 9.99 11.21 5.34
C MET A 7 11.30 11.18 4.55
N LEU A 8 12.40 11.65 5.15
CA LEU A 8 13.73 11.62 4.54
C LEU A 8 14.19 10.18 4.31
N VAL A 9 14.04 9.30 5.30
CA VAL A 9 14.42 7.89 5.16
C VAL A 9 13.50 7.18 4.16
N ALA A 10 12.21 7.48 4.16
CA ALA A 10 11.26 6.96 3.15
C ALA A 10 11.66 7.36 1.73
N PHE A 11 12.18 8.57 1.52
CA PHE A 11 12.70 9.01 0.23
C PHE A 11 13.86 8.12 -0.24
N PHE A 12 14.87 7.86 0.60
CA PHE A 12 15.99 6.99 0.24
C PHE A 12 15.57 5.54 -0.01
N VAL A 13 14.68 5.00 0.84
CA VAL A 13 14.11 3.67 0.64
C VAL A 13 13.35 3.60 -0.68
N GLY A 14 12.56 4.63 -1.01
CA GLY A 14 11.81 4.74 -2.26
C GLY A 14 12.71 4.86 -3.49
N VAL A 15 13.82 5.60 -3.42
CA VAL A 15 14.82 5.67 -4.49
C VAL A 15 15.41 4.29 -4.76
N ILE A 16 15.80 3.55 -3.72
CA ILE A 16 16.38 2.21 -3.86
C ILE A 16 15.35 1.23 -4.43
N ALA A 17 14.12 1.24 -3.92
CA ALA A 17 13.02 0.47 -4.46
C ALA A 17 12.76 0.77 -5.94
N GLY A 18 12.77 2.05 -6.31
CA GLY A 18 12.62 2.53 -7.68
C GLY A 18 13.76 2.05 -8.59
N VAL A 19 15.01 2.12 -8.12
CA VAL A 19 16.18 1.61 -8.86
C VAL A 19 16.09 0.10 -9.06
N ILE A 20 15.70 -0.68 -8.05
CA ILE A 20 15.51 -2.14 -8.19
C ILE A 20 14.43 -2.45 -9.23
N HIS A 21 13.32 -1.71 -9.18
CA HIS A 21 12.21 -1.86 -10.11
C HIS A 21 12.62 -1.52 -11.56
N PHE A 22 13.34 -0.40 -11.76
CA PHE A 22 13.73 0.12 -13.07
C PHE A 22 14.93 -0.60 -13.69
N SER A 23 15.95 -0.94 -12.91
CA SER A 23 17.15 -1.66 -13.40
C SER A 23 16.83 -3.05 -13.96
N THR A 24 15.67 -3.60 -13.59
CA THR A 24 15.23 -4.94 -14.02
C THR A 24 14.07 -4.88 -15.02
N LEU A 25 13.91 -3.78 -15.77
CA LEU A 25 12.85 -3.60 -16.76
C LEU A 25 12.87 -4.60 -17.93
N ARG A 26 13.97 -5.34 -18.12
CA ARG A 26 14.13 -6.28 -19.23
C ARG A 26 13.41 -7.63 -19.03
N SER A 27 12.94 -7.93 -17.81
CA SER A 27 12.24 -9.19 -17.51
C SER A 27 11.00 -8.96 -16.66
N GLN A 28 9.82 -9.15 -17.27
CA GLN A 28 8.52 -9.26 -16.59
C GLN A 28 8.43 -10.52 -15.71
N ARG A 29 9.33 -11.49 -15.88
CA ARG A 29 9.30 -12.79 -15.19
C ARG A 29 9.79 -12.72 -13.73
N LEU A 30 10.26 -11.56 -13.26
CA LEU A 30 10.93 -11.43 -11.96
C LEU A 30 10.18 -10.56 -10.94
N SER A 31 8.89 -10.28 -11.15
CA SER A 31 8.09 -9.39 -10.30
C SER A 31 8.00 -9.82 -8.82
N LEU A 32 7.88 -11.12 -8.57
CA LEU A 32 7.90 -11.67 -7.21
C LEU A 32 9.27 -11.43 -6.56
N GLN A 33 10.36 -11.78 -7.26
CA GLN A 33 11.73 -11.55 -6.78
C GLN A 33 12.00 -10.07 -6.51
N LYS A 34 11.55 -9.17 -7.41
CA LYS A 34 11.70 -7.71 -7.23
C LYS A 34 11.01 -7.21 -5.96
N SER A 35 9.78 -7.68 -5.72
CA SER A 35 9.01 -7.27 -4.54
C SER A 35 9.69 -7.72 -3.26
N PHE A 36 10.17 -8.97 -3.23
CA PHE A 36 10.98 -9.49 -2.13
C PHE A 36 12.28 -8.67 -1.93
N PHE A 37 13.10 -8.53 -2.97
CA PHE A 37 14.39 -7.85 -2.88
C PHE A 37 14.26 -6.37 -2.50
N ALA A 38 13.28 -5.67 -3.04
CA ALA A 38 13.09 -4.27 -2.74
C ALA A 38 12.59 -4.06 -1.30
N ALA A 39 11.71 -4.93 -0.80
CA ALA A 39 11.31 -4.93 0.60
C ALA A 39 12.48 -5.27 1.53
N PHE A 40 13.27 -6.29 1.17
CA PHE A 40 14.43 -6.74 1.93
C PHE A 40 15.51 -5.66 2.04
N VAL A 41 15.98 -5.14 0.91
CA VAL A 41 17.01 -4.08 0.88
C VAL A 41 16.47 -2.79 1.49
N GLY A 42 15.21 -2.43 1.20
CA GLY A 42 14.57 -1.26 1.79
C GLY A 42 14.54 -1.31 3.31
N THR A 43 14.26 -2.49 3.89
CA THR A 43 14.25 -2.71 5.35
C THR A 43 15.64 -2.57 5.94
N LEU A 44 16.65 -3.20 5.33
CA LEU A 44 18.04 -3.08 5.77
C LEU A 44 18.53 -1.62 5.73
N VAL A 45 18.15 -0.87 4.70
CA VAL A 45 18.50 0.56 4.58
C VAL A 45 17.80 1.37 5.66
N ALA A 46 16.50 1.16 5.87
CA ALA A 46 15.74 1.83 6.92
C ALA A 46 16.36 1.58 8.30
N PHE A 47 16.81 0.36 8.57
CA PHE A 47 17.52 0.00 9.81
C PHE A 47 18.92 0.59 9.87
N GLY A 48 19.67 0.61 8.76
CA GLY A 48 20.97 1.27 8.66
C GLY A 48 20.90 2.74 9.08
N PHE A 49 19.86 3.46 8.65
CA PHE A 49 19.64 4.84 9.06
C PHE A 49 19.41 5.01 10.58
N THR A 50 18.92 4.00 11.29
CA THR A 50 18.77 4.05 12.76
C THR A 50 20.09 4.09 13.50
N LEU A 51 21.20 3.72 12.85
CA LEU A 51 22.55 3.83 13.41
C LEU A 51 23.15 5.23 13.23
N LEU A 52 22.66 5.98 12.23
CA LEU A 52 23.24 7.25 11.79
C LEU A 52 22.43 8.47 12.24
N LEU A 53 21.13 8.30 12.42
CA LEU A 53 20.19 9.39 12.69
C LEU A 53 19.65 9.34 14.13
N PRO A 54 19.13 10.47 14.66
CA PRO A 54 18.38 10.49 15.90
C PRO A 54 17.19 9.52 15.88
N PRO A 55 16.67 9.08 17.04
CA PRO A 55 15.60 8.10 17.11
C PRO A 55 14.38 8.49 16.27
N PHE A 56 13.99 7.62 15.33
CA PHE A 56 12.84 7.78 14.44
C PHE A 56 12.14 6.43 14.24
N ASN A 57 10.92 6.46 13.71
CA ASN A 57 10.18 5.23 13.45
C ASN A 57 10.58 4.64 12.09
N ALA A 58 11.59 3.75 12.11
CA ALA A 58 12.13 3.10 10.90
C ALA A 58 11.08 2.38 10.06
N MET A 59 10.05 1.86 10.74
CA MET A 59 8.97 1.12 10.12
C MET A 59 8.10 2.07 9.31
N ARG A 60 7.59 3.16 9.88
CA ARG A 60 6.84 4.18 9.13
C ARG A 60 7.63 4.72 7.93
N ALA A 61 8.95 4.86 8.07
CA ALA A 61 9.81 5.28 6.96
C ALA A 61 9.89 4.22 5.84
N LEU A 62 10.13 2.95 6.19
CA LEU A 62 10.13 1.83 5.26
C LEU A 62 8.83 1.76 4.44
N PHE A 63 7.68 1.87 5.11
CA PHE A 63 6.38 1.80 4.44
C PHE A 63 6.13 2.96 3.50
N GLY A 64 6.58 4.17 3.87
CA GLY A 64 6.55 5.31 2.94
C GLY A 64 7.34 5.05 1.66
N GLY A 65 8.52 4.44 1.76
CA GLY A 65 9.39 4.17 0.61
C GLY A 65 8.94 2.98 -0.25
N VAL A 66 8.31 1.98 0.36
CA VAL A 66 7.89 0.74 -0.32
C VAL A 66 6.46 0.83 -0.88
N ALA A 67 5.72 1.91 -0.59
CA ALA A 67 4.33 2.10 -1.01
C ALA A 67 4.08 1.85 -2.51
N LEU A 68 5.01 2.25 -3.40
CA LEU A 68 4.88 2.06 -4.84
C LEU A 68 5.05 0.62 -5.33
N LEU A 69 5.58 -0.28 -4.49
CA LEU A 69 5.74 -1.70 -4.80
C LEU A 69 4.47 -2.51 -4.55
N VAL A 70 3.48 -1.89 -3.91
CA VAL A 70 2.18 -2.50 -3.63
C VAL A 70 1.48 -2.84 -4.94
N PRO A 71 0.94 -4.07 -5.09
CA PRO A 71 0.29 -4.55 -6.31
C PRO A 71 -1.13 -3.97 -6.52
N ALA A 72 -1.29 -2.65 -6.34
CA ALA A 72 -2.60 -1.97 -6.34
C ALA A 72 -3.36 -2.17 -7.66
N THR A 73 -2.68 -2.12 -8.80
CA THR A 73 -3.31 -2.32 -10.12
C THR A 73 -3.87 -3.73 -10.28
N VAL A 74 -3.08 -4.75 -9.91
CA VAL A 74 -3.48 -6.16 -10.02
C VAL A 74 -4.69 -6.44 -9.14
N VAL A 75 -4.66 -5.93 -7.90
CA VAL A 75 -5.78 -6.06 -6.96
C VAL A 75 -7.02 -5.36 -7.49
N THR A 76 -6.87 -4.11 -7.97
CA THR A 76 -8.00 -3.33 -8.46
C THR A 76 -8.66 -3.97 -9.67
N VAL A 77 -7.87 -4.34 -10.66
CA VAL A 77 -8.38 -4.97 -11.89
C VAL A 77 -8.95 -6.35 -11.58
N GLY A 78 -8.28 -7.15 -10.74
CA GLY A 78 -8.76 -8.47 -10.35
C GLY A 78 -10.12 -8.43 -9.63
N SER A 79 -10.32 -7.47 -8.72
CA SER A 79 -11.62 -7.27 -8.07
C SER A 79 -12.72 -6.85 -9.06
N LEU A 80 -12.39 -5.97 -10.03
CA LEU A 80 -13.33 -5.57 -11.07
C LEU A 80 -13.69 -6.74 -12.01
N GLU A 81 -12.71 -7.53 -12.42
CA GLU A 81 -12.91 -8.71 -13.27
C GLU A 81 -13.76 -9.77 -12.55
N LEU A 82 -13.51 -10.01 -11.26
CA LEU A 82 -14.33 -10.92 -10.45
C LEU A 82 -15.80 -10.46 -10.39
N ALA A 83 -16.02 -9.16 -10.24
CA ALA A 83 -17.35 -8.57 -10.20
C ALA A 83 -18.08 -8.56 -11.56
N MET A 84 -17.35 -8.72 -12.66
CA MET A 84 -17.89 -8.81 -14.02
C MET A 84 -18.02 -10.26 -14.49
N GLU A 85 -18.07 -11.22 -13.57
CA GLU A 85 -18.20 -12.67 -13.84
C GLU A 85 -17.02 -13.28 -14.63
N SER A 86 -15.94 -12.52 -14.84
CA SER A 86 -14.67 -13.05 -15.36
C SER A 86 -13.82 -13.67 -14.24
N VAL A 87 -14.37 -14.71 -13.60
CA VAL A 87 -13.82 -15.30 -12.37
C VAL A 87 -12.40 -15.85 -12.56
N GLU A 88 -12.10 -16.48 -13.69
CA GLU A 88 -10.77 -17.05 -13.96
C GLU A 88 -9.67 -15.97 -14.04
N ALA A 89 -9.95 -14.89 -14.76
CA ALA A 89 -9.04 -13.75 -14.87
C ALA A 89 -8.92 -13.00 -13.53
N GLY A 90 -10.06 -12.73 -12.87
CA GLY A 90 -10.10 -12.05 -11.58
C GLY A 90 -9.34 -12.82 -10.49
N LEU A 91 -9.60 -14.12 -10.35
CA LEU A 91 -8.99 -14.95 -9.32
C LEU A 91 -7.47 -15.13 -9.53
N SER A 92 -7.03 -15.31 -10.77
CA SER A 92 -5.60 -15.44 -11.09
C SER A 92 -4.83 -14.16 -10.77
N ARG A 93 -5.39 -12.97 -11.09
CA ARG A 93 -4.82 -11.68 -10.69
C ARG A 93 -4.80 -11.50 -9.19
N LEU A 94 -5.93 -11.74 -8.50
CA LEU A 94 -6.00 -11.57 -7.05
C LEU A 94 -5.02 -12.49 -6.32
N THR A 95 -4.91 -13.74 -6.75
CA THR A 95 -3.94 -14.71 -6.23
C THR A 95 -2.50 -14.21 -6.44
N TYR A 96 -2.21 -13.70 -7.63
CA TYR A 96 -0.89 -13.12 -7.93
C TYR A 96 -0.59 -11.86 -7.10
N GLY A 97 -1.57 -10.97 -6.91
CA GLY A 97 -1.44 -9.82 -6.02
C GLY A 97 -1.20 -10.23 -4.56
N LEU A 98 -1.89 -11.27 -4.11
CA LEU A 98 -1.71 -11.84 -2.79
C LEU A 98 -0.29 -12.41 -2.58
N LEU A 99 0.27 -13.08 -3.60
CA LEU A 99 1.67 -13.53 -3.60
C LEU A 99 2.65 -12.36 -3.55
N LEU A 100 2.39 -11.25 -4.25
CA LEU A 100 3.24 -10.05 -4.19
C LEU A 100 3.24 -9.42 -2.79
N PHE A 101 2.08 -9.36 -2.14
CA PHE A 101 1.99 -8.94 -0.74
C PHE A 101 2.77 -9.86 0.20
N MET A 102 2.66 -11.18 -0.01
CA MET A 102 3.42 -12.15 0.75
C MET A 102 4.93 -11.94 0.56
N MET A 103 5.41 -11.77 -0.67
CA MET A 103 6.82 -11.51 -0.96
C MET A 103 7.32 -10.24 -0.29
N LEU A 104 6.49 -9.20 -0.20
CA LEU A 104 6.79 -7.97 0.53
C LEU A 104 7.01 -8.27 2.02
N GLY A 105 6.04 -8.94 2.66
CA GLY A 105 6.12 -9.32 4.07
C GLY A 105 7.31 -10.22 4.39
N VAL A 106 7.56 -11.24 3.56
CA VAL A 106 8.69 -12.17 3.71
C VAL A 106 10.02 -11.43 3.53
N GLY A 107 10.13 -10.49 2.58
CA GLY A 107 11.33 -9.67 2.41
C GLY A 107 11.66 -8.82 3.64
N MET A 108 10.64 -8.19 4.24
CA MET A 108 10.81 -7.42 5.48
C MET A 108 11.20 -8.30 6.67
N ALA A 109 10.54 -9.45 6.83
CA ALA A 109 10.84 -10.40 7.89
C ALA A 109 12.28 -10.94 7.77
N ALA A 110 12.69 -11.34 6.56
CA ALA A 110 14.04 -11.84 6.29
C ALA A 110 15.12 -10.78 6.54
N ALA A 111 14.85 -9.51 6.21
CA ALA A 111 15.77 -8.43 6.52
C ALA A 111 15.91 -8.20 8.03
N GLY A 112 14.80 -8.28 8.77
CA GLY A 112 14.82 -8.12 10.22
C GLY A 112 15.52 -9.26 10.96
N THR A 113 15.36 -10.51 10.52
CA THR A 113 16.12 -11.64 11.07
C THR A 113 17.61 -11.50 10.78
N LEU A 114 17.97 -11.12 9.55
CA LEU A 114 19.38 -10.90 9.18
C LEU A 114 20.01 -9.78 10.02
N TRP A 115 19.29 -8.66 10.18
CA TRP A 115 19.73 -7.54 11.00
C TRP A 115 19.96 -7.97 12.45
N GLY A 116 19.03 -8.72 13.03
CA GLY A 116 19.07 -9.21 14.40
C GLY A 116 20.30 -10.07 14.75
N PHE A 117 20.96 -10.70 13.77
CA PHE A 117 22.21 -11.42 14.00
C PHE A 117 23.41 -10.51 14.23
N VAL A 118 23.36 -9.28 13.73
CA VAL A 118 24.50 -8.35 13.74
C VAL A 118 24.27 -7.21 14.72
N TRP A 119 23.03 -6.71 14.81
CA TRP A 119 22.66 -5.57 15.63
C TRP A 119 21.33 -5.81 16.36
N PRO A 120 21.11 -5.22 17.55
CA PRO A 120 19.79 -5.19 18.15
C PRO A 120 18.76 -4.53 17.22
N LEU A 121 17.52 -5.04 17.24
CA LEU A 121 16.42 -4.45 16.48
C LEU A 121 16.17 -3.01 16.95
N PRO A 122 15.91 -2.07 16.02
CA PRO A 122 15.62 -0.69 16.40
C PRO A 122 14.39 -0.62 17.31
N PRO A 123 14.45 0.13 18.43
CA PRO A 123 13.32 0.26 19.33
C PRO A 123 12.14 0.93 18.62
N HIS A 124 10.92 0.54 19.00
CA HIS A 124 9.73 1.25 18.55
C HIS A 124 9.59 2.59 19.24
N THR A 125 10.06 3.61 18.55
CA THR A 125 9.79 4.99 18.88
C THR A 125 8.38 5.34 18.41
N GLN A 126 7.57 5.90 19.30
CA GLN A 126 6.34 6.55 18.86
C GLN A 126 6.76 7.70 17.95
N ALA A 127 6.37 7.62 16.69
CA ALA A 127 6.64 8.69 15.75
C ALA A 127 5.96 9.97 16.26
N GLN A 128 6.71 11.07 16.31
CA GLN A 128 6.17 12.36 16.71
C GLN A 128 4.98 12.69 15.82
N ALA A 129 3.81 12.83 16.44
CA ALA A 129 2.59 13.16 15.71
C ALA A 129 2.71 14.60 15.19
N LEU A 130 2.80 14.75 13.88
CA LEU A 130 2.65 16.06 13.22
C LEU A 130 1.24 16.60 13.49
N PRO A 131 1.06 17.93 13.51
CA PRO A 131 -0.26 18.54 13.58
C PRO A 131 -1.22 17.90 12.55
N PRO A 132 -2.48 17.60 12.91
CA PRO A 132 -3.41 16.91 12.01
C PRO A 132 -3.58 17.62 10.67
N LEU A 133 -3.65 18.97 10.69
CA LEU A 133 -3.78 19.79 9.50
C LEU A 133 -2.55 19.68 8.58
N LEU A 134 -1.35 19.63 9.16
CA LEU A 134 -0.11 19.45 8.40
C LEU A 134 -0.05 18.03 7.82
N THR A 135 -0.46 17.02 8.58
CA THR A 135 -0.54 15.65 8.09
C THR A 135 -1.50 15.53 6.91
N PHE A 136 -2.69 16.15 7.00
CA PHE A 136 -3.67 16.21 5.92
C PHE A 136 -3.08 16.84 4.65
N PHE A 137 -2.38 17.98 4.80
CA PHE A 137 -1.71 18.64 3.68
C PHE A 137 -0.61 17.76 3.06
N LEU A 138 0.22 17.10 3.87
CA LEU A 138 1.26 16.20 3.39
C LEU A 138 0.68 14.96 2.68
N VAL A 139 -0.46 14.44 3.14
CA VAL A 139 -1.18 13.36 2.44
C VAL A 139 -1.72 13.86 1.10
N ALA A 140 -2.24 15.09 1.03
CA ALA A 140 -2.68 15.70 -0.23
C ALA A 140 -1.51 15.86 -1.22
N VAL A 141 -0.36 16.34 -0.76
CA VAL A 141 0.89 16.42 -1.55
C VAL A 141 1.33 15.04 -2.02
N GLY A 142 1.24 14.02 -1.16
CA GLY A 142 1.46 12.62 -1.52
C GLY A 142 0.51 12.14 -2.62
N GLY A 143 -0.76 12.54 -2.57
CA GLY A 143 -1.74 12.28 -3.62
C GLY A 143 -1.37 12.93 -4.96
N VAL A 144 -0.84 14.15 -4.95
CA VAL A 144 -0.31 14.82 -6.15
C VAL A 144 0.90 14.05 -6.70
N ALA A 145 1.83 13.64 -5.83
CA ALA A 145 2.98 12.85 -6.24
C ALA A 145 2.56 11.51 -6.88
N LEU A 146 1.60 10.81 -6.27
CA LEU A 146 1.03 9.60 -6.85
C LEU A 146 0.38 9.87 -8.21
N ALA A 147 -0.38 10.97 -8.36
CA ALA A 147 -0.96 11.34 -9.65
C ALA A 147 0.11 11.51 -10.75
N VAL A 148 1.26 12.11 -10.42
CA VAL A 148 2.40 12.24 -11.34
C VAL A 148 3.01 10.88 -11.64
N CYS A 149 3.29 10.05 -10.62
CA CYS A 149 3.84 8.70 -10.79
C CYS A 149 2.96 7.81 -11.68
N MET A 150 1.64 7.93 -11.57
CA MET A 150 0.69 7.13 -12.34
C MET A 150 0.41 7.70 -13.73
N SER A 151 1.11 8.77 -14.15
CA SER A 151 0.81 9.52 -15.38
C SER A 151 -0.68 9.91 -15.48
N GLY A 152 -1.25 10.30 -14.34
CA GLY A 152 -2.64 10.67 -14.21
C GLY A 152 -2.97 11.90 -15.05
N ARG A 153 -4.14 11.90 -15.69
CA ARG A 153 -4.57 13.06 -16.46
C ARG A 153 -4.78 14.24 -15.51
N PRO A 154 -4.38 15.47 -15.87
CA PRO A 154 -4.50 16.63 -14.98
C PRO A 154 -5.96 16.89 -14.56
N ARG A 155 -6.92 16.56 -15.42
CA ARG A 155 -8.36 16.62 -15.12
C ARG A 155 -8.82 15.69 -14.00
N ASP A 156 -8.07 14.62 -13.72
CA ASP A 156 -8.41 13.61 -12.73
C ASP A 156 -7.66 13.86 -11.41
N LEU A 157 -6.77 14.86 -11.35
CA LEU A 157 -5.91 15.17 -10.21
C LEU A 157 -6.71 15.35 -8.91
N ALA A 158 -7.77 16.16 -8.95
CA ALA A 158 -8.61 16.41 -7.78
C ALA A 158 -9.27 15.12 -7.25
N TRP A 159 -9.62 14.19 -8.15
CA TRP A 159 -10.22 12.91 -7.78
C TRP A 159 -9.19 11.92 -7.23
N ILE A 160 -7.97 11.94 -7.76
CA ILE A 160 -6.85 11.15 -7.24
C ILE A 160 -6.52 11.61 -5.82
N VAL A 161 -6.29 12.91 -5.62
CA VAL A 161 -6.00 13.50 -4.31
C VAL A 161 -7.16 13.25 -3.34
N GLY A 162 -8.40 13.46 -3.80
CA GLY A 162 -9.60 13.16 -3.01
C GLY A 162 -9.68 11.70 -2.59
N GLY A 163 -9.35 10.76 -3.48
CA GLY A 163 -9.30 9.33 -3.18
C GLY A 163 -8.23 8.95 -2.15
N VAL A 164 -7.04 9.55 -2.25
CA VAL A 164 -5.94 9.36 -1.30
C VAL A 164 -6.28 9.93 0.08
N LEU A 165 -6.90 11.11 0.14
CA LEU A 165 -7.38 11.69 1.38
C LEU A 165 -8.51 10.86 1.99
N LEU A 166 -9.48 10.43 1.18
CA LEU A 166 -10.58 9.58 1.62
C LEU A 166 -10.06 8.24 2.16
N ALA A 167 -9.08 7.63 1.50
CA ALA A 167 -8.39 6.44 2.00
C ALA A 167 -7.76 6.68 3.38
N TYR A 168 -7.00 7.78 3.53
CA TYR A 168 -6.36 8.14 4.80
C TYR A 168 -7.36 8.39 5.93
N GLU A 169 -8.38 9.20 5.70
CA GLU A 169 -9.39 9.55 6.71
C GLU A 169 -10.25 8.35 7.10
N THR A 170 -10.70 7.55 6.12
CA THR A 170 -11.51 6.35 6.40
C THR A 170 -10.70 5.30 7.15
N GLN A 171 -9.41 5.15 6.84
CA GLN A 171 -8.51 4.32 7.61
C GLN A 171 -8.36 4.82 9.05
N ALA A 172 -8.12 6.12 9.25
CA ALA A 172 -7.98 6.70 10.60
C ALA A 172 -9.25 6.52 11.43
N ALA A 173 -10.41 6.78 10.83
CA ALA A 173 -11.71 6.58 11.47
C ALA A 173 -11.98 5.10 11.76
N ALA A 174 -11.80 4.21 10.79
CA ALA A 174 -12.03 2.77 10.97
C ALA A 174 -11.10 2.19 12.05
N LYS A 175 -9.86 2.66 12.14
CA LYS A 175 -8.92 2.27 13.20
C LYS A 175 -9.43 2.67 14.59
N ALA A 176 -10.01 3.87 14.72
CA ALA A 176 -10.58 4.35 15.98
C ALA A 176 -11.84 3.58 16.41
N LEU A 177 -12.65 3.13 15.44
CA LEU A 177 -13.94 2.44 15.70
C LEU A 177 -13.80 0.92 15.87
N LEU A 178 -13.00 0.27 15.03
CA LEU A 178 -12.93 -1.20 14.90
C LEU A 178 -11.57 -1.78 15.35
N GLY A 179 -10.60 -0.91 15.64
CA GLY A 179 -9.21 -1.29 15.89
C GLY A 179 -8.44 -1.68 14.63
N ASP A 180 -7.24 -2.22 14.85
CA ASP A 180 -6.26 -2.45 13.78
C ASP A 180 -6.66 -3.60 12.85
N ARG A 181 -7.42 -4.58 13.37
CA ARG A 181 -7.74 -5.82 12.65
C ARG A 181 -8.86 -5.69 11.61
N GLY A 182 -9.76 -4.70 11.71
CA GLY A 182 -10.91 -4.56 10.81
C GLY A 182 -10.84 -3.34 9.89
N SER A 183 -9.93 -2.42 10.16
CA SER A 183 -9.83 -1.14 9.46
C SER A 183 -9.41 -1.23 7.97
N PRO A 184 -8.55 -2.17 7.52
CA PRO A 184 -8.19 -2.28 6.09
C PRO A 184 -9.40 -2.60 5.21
N LEU A 185 -10.28 -3.50 5.66
CA LEU A 185 -11.46 -3.90 4.91
C LEU A 185 -12.42 -2.73 4.70
N VAL A 186 -12.71 -1.97 5.76
CA VAL A 186 -13.62 -0.83 5.70
C VAL A 186 -13.04 0.29 4.84
N ALA A 187 -11.76 0.61 5.00
CA ALA A 187 -11.10 1.65 4.20
C ALA A 187 -11.06 1.28 2.70
N ALA A 188 -10.73 0.04 2.37
CA ALA A 188 -10.75 -0.46 0.99
C ALA A 188 -12.17 -0.48 0.40
N PHE A 189 -13.18 -0.83 1.21
CA PHE A 189 -14.58 -0.79 0.80
C PHE A 189 -15.04 0.63 0.45
N VAL A 190 -14.80 1.61 1.35
CA VAL A 190 -15.21 3.00 1.11
C VAL A 190 -14.47 3.60 -0.09
N LEU A 191 -13.17 3.33 -0.21
CA LEU A 191 -12.37 3.72 -1.37
C LEU A 191 -12.90 3.08 -2.67
N GLY A 192 -13.25 1.80 -2.63
CA GLY A 192 -13.83 1.06 -3.74
C GLY A 192 -15.14 1.68 -4.21
N VAL A 193 -16.06 1.96 -3.27
CA VAL A 193 -17.34 2.61 -3.56
C VAL A 193 -17.12 3.98 -4.20
N ALA A 194 -16.23 4.80 -3.63
CA ALA A 194 -15.91 6.13 -4.17
C ALA A 194 -15.34 6.05 -5.59
N GLY A 195 -14.41 5.13 -5.85
CA GLY A 195 -13.81 4.94 -7.16
C GLY A 195 -14.78 4.37 -8.21
N LEU A 196 -15.66 3.45 -7.82
CA LEU A 196 -16.70 2.91 -8.70
C LEU A 196 -17.74 3.99 -9.05
N LEU A 197 -18.15 4.82 -8.09
CA LEU A 197 -19.00 5.98 -8.35
C LEU A 197 -18.33 6.99 -9.27
N TYR A 198 -17.04 7.22 -9.11
CA TYR A 198 -16.26 8.07 -10.01
C TYR A 198 -16.29 7.56 -11.45
N GLY A 199 -16.10 6.26 -11.66
CA GLY A 199 -16.17 5.63 -12.98
C GLY A 199 -17.55 5.74 -13.65
N ARG A 200 -18.63 5.89 -12.88
CA ARG A 200 -19.98 6.10 -13.43
C ARG A 200 -20.24 7.53 -13.92
N ARG A 201 -19.41 8.50 -13.52
CA ARG A 201 -19.72 9.94 -13.65
C ARG A 201 -19.45 10.52 -15.05
N GLY A 202 -18.96 9.73 -16.00
CA GLY A 202 -18.83 10.17 -17.40
C GLY A 202 -17.94 9.28 -18.27
N ARG A 203 -18.01 9.48 -19.60
CA ARG A 203 -17.15 8.79 -20.56
C ARG A 203 -15.67 9.08 -20.29
N GLY A 204 -14.85 8.02 -20.34
CA GLY A 204 -13.40 8.12 -20.20
C GLY A 204 -12.86 8.19 -18.76
N ARG A 205 -13.71 7.99 -17.75
CA ARG A 205 -13.33 7.87 -16.33
C ARG A 205 -13.31 6.41 -15.92
N MET A 206 -12.15 5.92 -15.49
CA MET A 206 -11.99 4.53 -15.05
C MET A 206 -11.93 4.49 -13.52
N PRO A 207 -12.59 3.54 -12.84
CA PRO A 207 -12.52 3.40 -11.38
C PRO A 207 -11.08 3.29 -10.87
N VAL A 208 -10.21 2.63 -11.64
CA VAL A 208 -8.78 2.44 -11.32
C VAL A 208 -8.05 3.76 -11.07
N THR A 209 -8.47 4.86 -11.70
CA THR A 209 -7.85 6.18 -11.52
C THR A 209 -7.89 6.67 -10.07
N VAL A 210 -8.93 6.31 -9.31
CA VAL A 210 -9.08 6.72 -7.91
C VAL A 210 -8.66 5.60 -6.95
N ILE A 211 -9.05 4.36 -7.27
CA ILE A 211 -8.85 3.21 -6.37
C ILE A 211 -7.37 2.88 -6.23
N MET A 212 -6.62 2.90 -7.34
CA MET A 212 -5.22 2.52 -7.35
C MET A 212 -4.34 3.43 -6.46
N PRO A 213 -4.32 4.77 -6.62
CA PRO A 213 -3.54 5.63 -5.74
C PRO A 213 -4.04 5.62 -4.29
N GLY A 214 -5.35 5.49 -4.05
CA GLY A 214 -5.88 5.32 -2.70
C GLY A 214 -5.41 4.02 -2.04
N LEU A 215 -5.36 2.90 -2.77
CA LEU A 215 -4.84 1.63 -2.26
C LEU A 215 -3.34 1.72 -1.95
N LEU A 216 -2.56 2.40 -2.79
CA LEU A 216 -1.15 2.68 -2.52
C LEU A 216 -0.95 3.47 -1.22
N GLN A 217 -1.91 4.30 -0.83
CA GLN A 217 -1.91 5.01 0.46
C GLN A 217 -2.31 4.11 1.64
N LEU A 218 -3.34 3.26 1.48
CA LEU A 218 -3.83 2.38 2.54
C LEU A 218 -2.79 1.34 2.97
N THR A 219 -2.21 0.69 1.97
CA THR A 219 -1.43 -0.52 2.16
C THR A 219 -0.16 -0.38 3.01
N PRO A 220 0.70 0.65 2.82
CA PRO A 220 1.88 0.85 3.67
C PRO A 220 1.51 1.07 5.15
N GLY A 221 0.34 1.67 5.44
CA GLY A 221 -0.10 1.90 6.81
C GLY A 221 -0.41 0.63 7.62
N PHE A 222 -0.91 -0.43 6.95
CA PHE A 222 -1.36 -1.66 7.60
C PHE A 222 -0.35 -2.80 7.56
N ILE A 223 0.39 -2.94 6.46
CA ILE A 223 1.49 -3.91 6.39
C ILE A 223 2.55 -3.56 7.44
N GLY A 224 2.66 -2.28 7.78
CA GLY A 224 3.63 -1.82 8.75
C GLY A 224 3.38 -2.10 10.20
N THR A 225 2.13 -2.07 10.62
CA THR A 225 1.77 -2.48 11.98
C THR A 225 1.99 -3.98 12.15
N GLU A 226 1.69 -4.79 11.13
CA GLU A 226 1.84 -6.25 11.23
C GLU A 226 3.29 -6.73 11.11
N ALA A 227 4.10 -6.12 10.23
CA ALA A 227 5.53 -6.43 10.13
C ALA A 227 6.29 -6.08 11.42
N ILE A 228 5.90 -4.99 12.08
CA ILE A 228 6.35 -4.59 13.41
C ILE A 228 6.08 -5.66 14.45
N VAL A 229 4.84 -6.11 14.55
CA VAL A 229 4.42 -7.10 15.56
C VAL A 229 5.11 -8.44 15.29
N ALA A 230 5.28 -8.82 14.02
CA ALA A 230 6.00 -10.03 13.63
C ALA A 230 7.51 -9.97 13.96
N LEU A 231 8.14 -8.78 13.88
CA LEU A 231 9.58 -8.61 14.14
C LEU A 231 9.92 -8.42 15.61
N LEU A 232 9.03 -7.82 16.41
CA LEU A 232 9.32 -7.51 17.81
C LEU A 232 9.08 -8.65 18.80
N GLY A 233 8.45 -9.76 18.38
CA GLY A 233 8.23 -10.91 19.27
C GLY A 233 7.55 -10.56 20.60
N ALA A 234 6.81 -9.45 20.66
CA ALA A 234 6.11 -8.98 21.85
C ALA A 234 4.87 -9.84 22.08
N GLY A 235 5.11 -11.05 22.57
CA GLY A 235 4.15 -12.13 22.74
C GLY A 235 4.62 -13.39 22.03
N ALA A 236 5.52 -14.13 22.69
CA ALA A 236 5.81 -15.52 22.35
C ALA A 236 4.48 -16.31 22.32
N GLU A 237 3.94 -16.54 21.13
CA GLU A 237 3.30 -17.78 20.66
C GLU A 237 2.48 -17.62 19.35
N ASP A 238 2.12 -16.41 18.87
CA ASP A 238 1.03 -16.37 17.87
C ASP A 238 1.00 -15.27 16.78
N VAL A 239 2.15 -14.74 16.33
CA VAL A 239 2.14 -13.73 15.24
C VAL A 239 2.91 -14.24 14.01
N ARG A 240 2.15 -14.73 13.05
CA ARG A 240 2.64 -15.37 11.82
C ARG A 240 2.76 -14.33 10.69
N PRO A 241 3.66 -14.53 9.71
CA PRO A 241 3.69 -13.78 8.43
C PRO A 241 2.34 -13.78 7.67
N PHE A 242 1.42 -14.62 8.10
CA PHE A 242 0.01 -14.65 7.72
C PHE A 242 -0.73 -13.33 7.94
N ASN A 243 -0.28 -12.42 8.83
CA ASN A 243 -1.01 -11.18 9.07
C ASN A 243 -0.93 -10.19 7.90
N VAL A 244 0.20 -10.11 7.21
CA VAL A 244 0.31 -9.32 5.96
C VAL A 244 -0.62 -9.89 4.89
N LEU A 245 -0.74 -11.23 4.84
CA LEU A 245 -1.69 -11.92 3.98
C LEU A 245 -3.14 -11.61 4.33
N LEU A 246 -3.48 -11.58 5.62
CA LEU A 246 -4.81 -11.21 6.11
C LEU A 246 -5.16 -9.77 5.76
N VAL A 247 -4.24 -8.82 5.94
CA VAL A 247 -4.43 -7.42 5.52
C VAL A 247 -4.65 -7.34 4.01
N ALA A 248 -3.83 -8.02 3.21
CA ALA A 248 -4.01 -8.08 1.78
C ALA A 248 -5.38 -8.64 1.39
N LEU A 249 -5.81 -9.72 2.04
CA LEU A 249 -7.14 -10.32 1.84
C LEU A 249 -8.27 -9.35 2.22
N GLN A 250 -8.12 -8.60 3.31
CA GLN A 250 -9.09 -7.59 3.73
C GLN A 250 -9.20 -6.44 2.72
N LEU A 251 -8.08 -5.98 2.15
CA LEU A 251 -8.09 -4.96 1.09
C LEU A 251 -8.81 -5.47 -0.16
N VAL A 252 -8.51 -6.71 -0.56
CA VAL A 252 -9.18 -7.38 -1.70
C VAL A 252 -10.67 -7.53 -1.43
N LEU A 253 -11.06 -8.07 -0.27
CA LEU A 253 -12.46 -8.29 0.10
C LEU A 253 -13.23 -6.98 0.19
N GLY A 254 -12.67 -5.93 0.80
CA GLY A 254 -13.29 -4.62 0.85
C GLY A 254 -13.61 -4.10 -0.55
N LEU A 255 -12.67 -4.27 -1.49
CA LEU A 255 -12.86 -3.84 -2.87
C LEU A 255 -13.90 -4.69 -3.63
N VAL A 256 -13.93 -6.01 -3.39
CA VAL A 256 -14.96 -6.91 -3.96
C VAL A 256 -16.34 -6.61 -3.36
N PHE A 257 -16.46 -6.30 -2.08
CA PHE A 257 -17.75 -5.90 -1.51
C PHE A 257 -18.23 -4.55 -2.08
N ALA A 258 -17.31 -3.63 -2.40
CA ALA A 258 -17.67 -2.37 -3.02
C ALA A 258 -18.36 -2.55 -4.38
N THR A 259 -18.01 -3.59 -5.14
CA THR A 259 -18.63 -3.87 -6.44
C THR A 259 -20.06 -4.39 -6.33
N VAL A 260 -20.42 -5.02 -5.20
CA VAL A 260 -21.82 -5.41 -4.92
C VAL A 260 -22.69 -4.17 -4.73
N VAL A 261 -22.17 -3.17 -4.01
CA VAL A 261 -22.88 -1.90 -3.76
C VAL A 261 -22.93 -1.03 -5.01
N VAL A 262 -21.82 -0.96 -5.74
CA VAL A 262 -21.70 -0.17 -6.97
C VAL A 262 -21.23 -1.08 -8.10
N PRO A 263 -22.15 -1.76 -8.80
CA PRO A 263 -21.82 -2.61 -9.95
C PRO A 263 -20.89 -1.91 -10.96
N PRO A 264 -19.77 -2.54 -11.37
CA PRO A 264 -18.86 -1.99 -12.36
C PRO A 264 -19.58 -1.84 -13.70
N ARG A 265 -19.27 -0.76 -14.43
CA ARG A 265 -19.76 -0.53 -15.79
C ARG A 265 -18.57 -0.30 -16.70
N PHE A 266 -18.32 -1.20 -17.64
CA PHE A 266 -17.53 -0.85 -18.82
C PHE A 266 -18.49 -0.29 -19.87
N SER A 267 -18.28 0.94 -20.31
CA SER A 267 -18.78 1.34 -21.61
C SER A 267 -17.88 0.67 -22.64
N PRO A 268 -18.39 -0.18 -23.54
CA PRO A 268 -17.58 -0.66 -24.64
C PRO A 268 -17.09 0.57 -25.41
N GLU A 269 -15.78 0.64 -25.68
CA GLU A 269 -15.32 1.41 -26.83
C GLU A 269 -16.04 0.82 -28.04
N ARG A 270 -17.09 1.51 -28.49
CA ARG A 270 -17.58 1.29 -29.85
C ARG A 270 -16.46 1.78 -30.75
N GLY A 271 -15.84 0.84 -31.45
CA GLY A 271 -14.85 1.14 -32.46
C GLY A 271 -15.32 2.26 -33.38
N ALA A 272 -14.40 3.17 -33.65
CA ALA A 272 -14.39 4.02 -34.82
C ALA A 272 -12.91 4.17 -35.21
#